data_AF-A0A1R4I069-F1
#
_entry.id   AF-A0A1R4I069-F1
#
_cell.length_a   1.000
_cell.length_b   1.000
_cell.length_c   1.000
_cell.angle_alpha   90.00
_cell.angle_beta   90.00
_cell.angle_gamma   90.00
#
_symmetry.space_group_name_H-M   'P 1'
#
loop_
_entity.id
_entity.type
_entity.pdbx_description
1 polymer ?
#
loop_
_entity_poly.entity_id
_entity_poly.type
_entity_poly.pdbx_seq_one_letter_code
_entity_poly.pdbx_strand_id
1 'polypeptide(L)' 'MKGSIACYAFEHFEIANYKALIQTAESAGHTGVAQVCKEILQEEIAMADWLADHLESTATQFLHRADDDDQRAKR' A
#
# COMPACT_ATOMS: atom_id res chain seq x y z
N MET A 1 8.25 9.76 2.15
CA MET A 1 9.12 8.61 1.81
C MET A 1 9.00 7.44 2.76
N LYS A 2 9.52 7.50 3.99
CA LYS A 2 9.46 6.35 4.92
C LYS A 2 8.03 5.82 5.13
N GLY A 3 7.06 6.73 5.33
CA GLY A 3 5.64 6.37 5.44
C GLY A 3 5.10 5.69 4.18
N SER A 4 5.36 6.22 2.99
CA SER A 4 4.91 5.64 1.71
C SER A 4 5.41 4.21 1.49
N ILE A 5 6.68 3.94 1.84
CA ILE A 5 7.26 2.58 1.74
C ILE A 5 6.63 1.65 2.76
N ALA A 6 6.41 2.13 3.99
CA ALA A 6 5.76 1.35 5.05
C ALA A 6 4.30 1.01 4.67
N CYS A 7 3.54 1.97 4.12
CA CYS A 7 2.20 1.73 3.61
C CYS A 7 2.21 0.68 2.50
N TYR A 8 3.08 0.81 1.49
CA TYR A 8 3.15 -0.17 0.40
C TYR A 8 3.45 -1.59 0.89
N ALA A 9 4.37 -1.73 1.85
CA ALA A 9 4.64 -3.04 2.47
C ALA A 9 3.44 -3.57 3.26
N PHE A 10 2.68 -2.69 3.91
CA PHE A 10 1.49 -3.05 4.68
C PHE A 10 0.34 -3.51 3.78
N GLU A 11 0.13 -2.87 2.62
CA GLU A 11 -0.87 -3.33 1.64
C GLU A 11 -0.60 -4.78 1.21
N HIS A 12 0.66 -5.14 0.95
CA HIS A 12 1.01 -6.53 0.61
C HIS A 12 0.80 -7.51 1.78
N PHE A 13 0.97 -7.05 3.02
CA PHE A 13 0.62 -7.82 4.20
C PHE A 13 -0.90 -8.06 4.27
N GLU A 14 -1.72 -7.03 4.02
CA GLU A 14 -3.18 -7.14 4.01
C GLU A 14 -3.67 -8.04 2.88
N ILE A 15 -3.15 -7.89 1.66
CA ILE A 15 -3.42 -8.77 0.52
C ILE A 15 -3.20 -10.25 0.89
N ALA A 16 -2.08 -10.57 1.55
CA ALA A 16 -1.77 -11.92 1.97
C ALA A 16 -2.78 -12.45 3.02
N ASN A 17 -3.16 -11.61 3.99
CA ASN A 17 -4.13 -11.97 5.02
C ASN A 17 -5.53 -12.16 4.45
N TYR A 18 -6.00 -11.29 3.55
CA TYR A 18 -7.31 -11.45 2.94
C TYR A 18 -7.41 -12.70 2.07
N LYS A 19 -6.34 -13.08 1.35
CA LYS A 19 -6.30 -14.38 0.65
C LYS A 19 -6.46 -15.56 1.62
N ALA A 20 -5.78 -15.52 2.76
CA ALA A 20 -5.93 -16.55 3.80
C ALA A 20 -7.35 -16.57 4.39
N LEU A 21 -7.90 -15.39 4.71
CA LEU A 21 -9.25 -15.25 5.26
C LEU A 21 -10.35 -15.72 4.30
N ILE A 22 -10.22 -15.44 3.00
CA ILE A 22 -11.14 -15.96 1.98
C ILE A 22 -11.16 -17.48 2.02
N GLN A 23 -9.97 -18.11 1.97
CA GLN A 23 -9.87 -19.56 2.02
C GLN A 23 -10.46 -20.14 3.31
N THR A 24 -10.16 -19.53 4.47
CA THR A 24 -10.72 -19.94 5.75
C THR A 24 -12.24 -19.81 5.80
N ALA A 25 -12.79 -18.69 5.33
CA ALA A 25 -14.22 -18.44 5.32
C ALA A 25 -14.97 -19.40 4.38
N GLU A 26 -14.42 -19.67 3.18
CA GLU A 26 -14.97 -20.64 2.24
C GLU A 26 -14.96 -22.06 2.84
N SER A 27 -13.85 -22.48 3.46
CA SER A 27 -13.74 -23.78 4.12
C SER A 27 -14.69 -23.93 5.32
N ALA A 28 -15.02 -22.83 6.00
CA ALA A 28 -15.98 -22.81 7.10
C ALA A 28 -17.45 -22.64 6.64
N GLY A 29 -17.71 -22.51 5.34
CA GLY A 29 -19.06 -22.30 4.79
C GLY A 29 -19.60 -20.88 4.97
N HIS A 30 -18.77 -19.91 5.38
CA HIS A 30 -19.13 -18.51 5.56
C HIS A 30 -18.96 -17.72 4.25
N THR A 31 -19.81 -18.01 3.27
CA THR A 31 -19.72 -17.41 1.92
C THR A 31 -19.90 -15.89 1.91
N GLY A 32 -20.74 -15.32 2.78
CA GLY A 32 -20.90 -13.87 2.90
C GLY A 32 -19.63 -13.18 3.38
N VAL A 33 -18.90 -13.79 4.33
CA VAL A 33 -17.60 -13.26 4.79
C VAL A 33 -16.55 -13.35 3.68
N ALA A 34 -16.50 -14.49 2.98
CA ALA A 34 -15.60 -14.66 1.85
C ALA A 34 -15.83 -13.61 0.75
N GLN A 35 -17.09 -13.24 0.49
CA GLN A 35 -17.44 -12.21 -0.48
C GLN A 35 -16.94 -10.83 -0.06
N VAL A 36 -17.18 -10.42 1.19
CA VAL A 36 -16.66 -9.15 1.73
C VAL A 36 -15.13 -9.12 1.69
N CYS A 37 -14.46 -10.20 2.08
CA CYS A 37 -12.99 -10.27 2.01
C CYS A 37 -12.46 -10.18 0.57
N LYS A 38 -13.20 -10.67 -0.44
CA LYS A 38 -12.84 -10.54 -1.86
C LYS A 38 -12.94 -9.09 -2.34
N GLU A 39 -13.97 -8.37 -1.89
CA GLU A 39 -14.15 -6.95 -2.19
C GLU A 39 -13.01 -6.13 -1.61
N ILE A 40 -12.71 -6.31 -0.32
CA ILE A 40 -11.60 -5.60 0.32
C ILE A 40 -10.26 -5.95 -0.34
N LEU A 41 -10.02 -7.23 -0.69
CA LEU A 41 -8.81 -7.63 -1.40
C LEU A 41 -8.59 -6.84 -2.70
N GLN A 42 -9.65 -6.47 -3.43
CA GLN A 42 -9.49 -5.65 -4.64
C GLN A 42 -9.09 -4.21 -4.30
N GLU A 43 -9.59 -3.67 -3.19
CA GLU A 43 -9.23 -2.34 -2.70
C GLU A 43 -7.74 -2.29 -2.29
N GLU A 44 -7.24 -3.31 -1.55
CA GLU A 44 -5.83 -3.34 -1.14
C GLU A 44 -4.88 -3.53 -2.33
N ILE A 45 -5.27 -4.32 -3.33
CA ILE A 45 -4.50 -4.45 -4.58
C ILE A 45 -4.44 -3.10 -5.30
N ALA A 46 -5.59 -2.42 -5.45
CA ALA A 46 -5.63 -1.11 -6.09
C ALA A 46 -4.80 -0.07 -5.34
N MET A 47 -4.78 -0.12 -4.00
CA MET A 47 -3.95 0.77 -3.18
C MET A 47 -2.46 0.45 -3.32
N ALA A 48 -2.08 -0.83 -3.31
CA ALA A 48 -0.70 -1.25 -3.55
C ALA A 48 -0.19 -0.77 -4.90
N ASP A 49 -0.97 -0.96 -5.97
CA ASP A 49 -0.63 -0.52 -7.32
C ASP A 49 -0.50 1.01 -7.38
N TRP A 50 -1.46 1.74 -6.77
CA TRP A 50 -1.40 3.19 -6.71
C TRP A 50 -0.15 3.69 -5.99
N LEU A 51 0.22 3.08 -4.85
CA LEU A 51 1.43 3.42 -4.12
C LEU A 51 2.68 3.14 -4.95
N ALA A 52 2.73 2.01 -5.65
CA ALA A 52 3.84 1.66 -6.54
C ALA A 52 4.05 2.72 -7.63
N ASP A 53 2.99 3.14 -8.31
CA ASP A 53 3.03 4.15 -9.37
C ASP A 53 3.50 5.53 -8.88
N HIS A 54 3.23 5.86 -7.61
CA HIS A 54 3.54 7.19 -7.05
C HIS A 54 4.83 7.24 -6.24
N LEU A 55 5.45 6.09 -5.92
CA LEU A 55 6.66 6.03 -5.10
C LEU A 55 7.84 6.76 -5.73
N GLU A 56 8.07 6.60 -7.04
CA GLU A 56 9.17 7.25 -7.75
C GLU A 56 9.01 8.78 -7.77
N SER A 57 7.82 9.27 -8.14
CA SER A 57 7.51 10.70 -8.13
C SER A 57 7.68 11.30 -6.73
N THR A 58 7.22 10.58 -5.70
CA THR A 58 7.36 11.02 -4.30
C THR A 58 8.84 11.07 -3.88
N ALA A 59 9.66 10.11 -4.31
CA ALA A 59 11.10 10.09 -4.04
C ALA A 59 11.80 11.30 -4.67
N THR A 60 11.52 11.56 -5.95
CA THR A 60 12.07 12.70 -6.69
C THR A 60 11.70 14.03 -6.03
N GLN A 61 10.43 14.21 -5.67
CA GLN A 61 9.99 15.42 -4.96
C GLN A 61 10.66 15.58 -3.60
N PHE A 62 10.89 14.49 -2.87
CA PHE A 62 11.58 14.53 -1.59
C PHE A 62 13.03 14.99 -1.74
N LEU A 63 13.75 14.47 -2.74
CA LEU A 63 15.13 14.87 -3.03
C LEU A 63 15.21 16.34 -3.44
N HIS A 64 14.35 16.79 -4.36
CA HIS A 64 14.32 18.19 -4.80
C HIS A 64 14.11 19.17 -3.63
N ARG A 65 13.22 18.84 -2.69
CA ARG A 65 13.00 19.67 -1.50
C ARG A 65 14.21 19.72 -0.58
N ALA A 66 14.92 18.60 -0.42
CA ALA A 66 16.13 18.54 0.39
C ALA A 66 17.26 19.39 -0.22
N ASP A 67 17.43 19.37 -1.54
CA ASP A 67 18.42 20.19 -2.25
C ASP A 67 18.10 21.68 -2.16
N ASP A 68 16.83 22.06 -2.29
CA ASP A 68 16.39 23.46 -2.14
C ASP A 68 16.64 24.01 -0.73
N ASP A 69 16.37 23.21 0.31
CA ASP A 69 16.58 23.60 1.70
C ASP A 69 18.09 23.76 2.01
N ASP A 70 18.94 22.88 1.49
CA ASP A 70 20.40 22.99 1.61
C ASP A 70 20.95 24.24 0.91
N GLN A 71 20.45 24.58 -0.28
CA GLN A 71 20.83 25.81 -0.98
C GLN A 71 20.42 27.08 -0.22
N ARG A 72 19.27 27.07 0.45
CA ARG A 72 18.83 28.19 1.30
C ARG A 72 19.69 28.33 2.55
N ALA A 73 20.10 27.23 3.17
CA ALA A 73 20.95 27.25 4.35
C ALA A 73 22.39 27.76 4.07
N LYS A 74 22.83 27.71 2.80
CA LYS A 74 24.15 28.19 2.36
C LYS A 74 24.20 29.68 1.96
N ARG A 75 23.07 30.38 1.93
CA ARG A 75 22.98 31.83 1.62
C ARG A 75 22.91 32.66 2.89
#